data_AF-A0AB73K7P7-F1
#
_entry.id   AF-A0AB73K7P7-F1
#
_cell.length_a   1.000
_cell.length_b   1.000
_cell.length_c   1.000
_cell.angle_alpha   90.00
_cell.angle_beta   90.00
_cell.angle_gamma   90.00
#
_symmetry.space_group_name_H-M   'P 1'
#
loop_
_entity.id
_entity.type
_entity.pdbx_description
1 polymer ?
#
loop_
_entity_poly.entity_id
_entity_poly.type
_entity_poly.pdbx_seq_one_letter_code
_entity_poly.pdbx_strand_id
1 'polypeptide(L)'
;MKIKKQPFFYSLFFSVLIIISLILSYNLSTKKLNLGQFNIEQLSSEDIVINYIKIHHSLPNYYIKRLDARKAGWKPEKGNLCQILPGKIIGGDIFKNRENKIPSKKGRKWTEADLNYKCGMRGADRVIFSNDGLIFVTYDHYKTFQQR
;
A
#
# COMPACT_ATOMS: atom_id res chain seq x y z
N MET A 1 -65.12 -11.77 20.70
CA MET A 1 -64.25 -10.72 21.26
C MET A 1 -63.00 -10.61 20.38
N LYS A 2 -62.90 -9.58 19.51
CA LYS A 2 -61.73 -9.38 18.61
C LYS A 2 -60.87 -8.25 19.17
N ILE A 3 -59.66 -8.59 19.63
CA ILE A 3 -58.67 -7.63 20.12
C ILE A 3 -57.91 -7.07 18.90
N LYS A 4 -58.07 -5.76 18.61
CA LYS A 4 -57.22 -5.04 17.65
C LYS A 4 -55.90 -4.68 18.35
N LYS A 5 -54.78 -5.29 17.95
CA LYS A 5 -53.44 -4.85 18.39
C LYS A 5 -53.05 -3.58 17.61
N GLN A 6 -52.75 -2.49 18.32
CA GLN A 6 -52.37 -1.19 17.75
C GLN A 6 -50.93 -1.19 17.19
N PRO A 7 -50.67 -0.53 16.04
CA PRO A 7 -49.38 -0.54 15.34
C PRO A 7 -48.35 0.50 15.83
N PHE A 8 -48.52 1.06 17.03
CA PHE A 8 -47.68 2.18 17.47
C PHE A 8 -46.26 1.76 17.90
N PHE A 9 -46.09 0.53 18.40
CA PHE A 9 -44.80 0.04 18.89
C PHE A 9 -43.78 -0.26 17.78
N TYR A 10 -44.21 -0.55 16.56
CA TYR A 10 -43.30 -0.89 15.46
C TYR A 10 -42.55 0.33 14.91
N SER A 11 -43.17 1.51 14.90
CA SER A 11 -42.57 2.74 14.36
C SER A 11 -41.34 3.19 15.16
N LEU A 12 -41.43 3.16 16.50
CA LEU A 12 -40.33 3.58 17.37
C LEU A 12 -39.15 2.61 17.31
N PHE A 13 -39.43 1.31 17.15
CA PHE A 13 -38.40 0.28 17.05
C PHE A 13 -37.60 0.39 15.74
N PHE A 14 -38.28 0.66 14.62
CA PHE A 14 -37.63 0.86 13.33
C PHE A 14 -36.75 2.12 13.29
N SER A 15 -37.18 3.24 13.91
CA SER A 15 -36.36 4.44 13.98
C SER A 15 -35.09 4.23 14.80
N VAL A 16 -35.16 3.46 15.90
CA VAL A 16 -34.00 3.14 16.73
C VAL A 16 -33.00 2.26 15.98
N LEU A 17 -33.47 1.27 15.22
CA LEU A 17 -32.59 0.41 14.39
C LEU A 17 -31.87 1.18 13.29
N ILE A 18 -32.52 2.15 12.64
CA ILE A 18 -31.90 3.00 11.62
C ILE A 18 -30.83 3.90 12.25
N ILE A 19 -31.11 4.50 13.41
CA ILE A 19 -30.14 5.33 14.13
C ILE A 19 -28.94 4.48 14.58
N ILE A 20 -29.17 3.27 15.09
CA ILE A 20 -28.09 2.34 15.45
C ILE A 20 -27.27 1.96 14.22
N SER A 21 -27.89 1.65 13.08
CA SER A 21 -27.19 1.33 11.83
C SER A 21 -26.36 2.52 11.33
N LEU A 22 -26.90 3.73 11.38
CA LEU A 22 -26.19 4.96 11.03
C LEU A 22 -25.01 5.23 11.97
N ILE A 23 -25.19 5.07 13.29
CA ILE A 23 -24.12 5.18 14.28
C ILE A 23 -23.05 4.09 14.06
N LEU A 24 -23.45 2.86 13.76
CA LEU A 24 -22.51 1.75 13.50
C LEU A 24 -21.71 2.00 12.21
N SER A 25 -22.37 2.49 11.16
CA SER A 25 -21.74 2.85 9.89
C SER A 25 -20.77 4.05 10.04
N TYR A 26 -21.14 5.05 10.84
CA TYR A 26 -20.27 6.17 11.18
C TYR A 26 -19.05 5.71 11.98
N ASN A 27 -19.23 4.87 13.01
CA ASN A 27 -18.11 4.31 13.78
C ASN A 27 -17.18 3.42 12.94
N LEU A 28 -17.71 2.70 11.94
CA LEU A 28 -16.89 1.91 11.02
C LEU A 28 -16.09 2.80 10.06
N SER A 29 -16.67 3.91 9.61
CA SER A 29 -16.01 4.93 8.78
C SER A 29 -14.98 5.75 9.55
N THR A 30 -15.25 6.06 10.83
CA THR A 30 -14.33 6.78 11.73
C THR A 30 -13.34 5.87 12.44
N LYS A 31 -13.37 4.55 12.20
CA LYS A 31 -12.25 3.65 12.47
C LYS A 31 -11.10 4.03 11.52
N LYS A 32 -10.51 5.18 11.81
CA LYS A 32 -9.32 5.74 11.17
C LYS A 32 -8.32 4.61 11.13
N LEU A 33 -7.94 4.16 9.94
CA LEU A 33 -6.88 3.17 9.77
C LEU A 33 -5.69 3.70 10.59
N ASN A 34 -5.38 3.01 11.68
CA ASN A 34 -4.29 3.40 12.56
C ASN A 34 -2.99 3.05 11.81
N LEU A 35 -2.61 3.90 10.84
CA LEU A 35 -1.41 3.78 10.02
C LEU A 35 -0.14 3.65 10.88
N GLY A 36 -0.17 4.13 12.13
CA GLY A 36 0.89 3.97 13.12
C GLY A 36 1.03 2.57 13.72
N GLN A 37 0.13 1.63 13.41
CA GLN A 37 0.16 0.24 13.88
C GLN A 37 0.36 -0.77 12.76
N PHE A 38 0.45 -0.34 11.49
CA PHE A 38 0.79 -1.24 10.41
C PHE A 38 2.28 -1.56 10.48
N ASN A 39 2.56 -2.86 10.61
CA ASN A 39 3.90 -3.36 10.46
C ASN A 39 4.41 -2.99 9.04
N ILE A 40 5.42 -2.13 8.95
CA ILE A 40 6.01 -1.67 7.67
C ILE A 40 6.53 -2.84 6.84
N GLU A 41 6.98 -3.92 7.48
CA GLU A 41 7.35 -5.16 6.81
C GLU A 41 6.14 -5.81 6.14
N GLN A 42 4.99 -5.85 6.81
CA GLN A 42 3.76 -6.37 6.23
C GLN A 42 3.28 -5.48 5.08
N LEU A 43 3.25 -4.15 5.24
CA LEU A 43 2.83 -3.22 4.18
C LEU A 43 3.70 -3.30 2.92
N SER A 44 4.99 -3.63 3.09
CA SER A 44 5.94 -3.81 2.01
C SER A 44 6.05 -5.27 1.56
N SER A 45 5.22 -6.18 2.07
CA SER A 45 5.27 -7.58 1.65
C SER A 45 4.91 -7.70 0.18
N GLU A 46 5.56 -8.65 -0.49
CA GLU A 46 5.37 -8.89 -1.91
C GLU A 46 3.90 -9.07 -2.30
N ASP A 47 3.16 -9.93 -1.59
CA ASP A 47 1.76 -10.21 -1.91
C ASP A 47 0.89 -8.96 -1.85
N ILE A 48 1.07 -8.12 -0.82
CA ILE A 48 0.27 -6.90 -0.67
C ILE A 48 0.60 -5.91 -1.77
N VAL A 49 1.89 -5.67 -2.01
CA VAL A 49 2.35 -4.65 -2.95
C VAL A 49 2.04 -5.06 -4.39
N ILE A 50 2.30 -6.30 -4.77
CA ILE A 50 2.03 -6.80 -6.13
C ILE A 50 0.53 -6.80 -6.41
N ASN A 51 -0.30 -7.29 -5.48
CA ASN A 51 -1.75 -7.28 -5.68
C ASN A 51 -2.27 -5.84 -5.86
N TYR A 52 -1.75 -4.90 -5.09
CA TYR A 52 -2.08 -3.48 -5.26
C TYR A 52 -1.68 -2.96 -6.65
N ILE A 53 -0.45 -3.24 -7.10
CA ILE A 53 0.04 -2.82 -8.42
C ILE A 53 -0.81 -3.43 -9.54
N LYS A 54 -1.20 -4.71 -9.43
CA LYS A 54 -2.05 -5.40 -10.42
C LYS A 54 -3.41 -4.72 -10.58
N ILE A 55 -4.01 -4.24 -9.49
CA ILE A 55 -5.34 -3.61 -9.49
C ILE A 55 -5.26 -2.11 -9.88
N HIS A 56 -4.27 -1.40 -9.35
CA HIS A 56 -4.22 0.07 -9.42
C HIS A 56 -3.18 0.62 -10.40
N HIS A 57 -2.36 -0.24 -11.01
CA HIS A 57 -1.26 0.14 -11.90
C HIS A 57 -0.31 1.23 -11.32
N SER A 58 -0.23 1.29 -9.99
CA SER A 58 0.48 2.31 -9.23
C SER A 58 0.89 1.75 -7.86
N LEU A 59 1.76 2.48 -7.17
CA LEU A 59 2.17 2.12 -5.81
C LEU A 59 1.19 2.67 -4.77
N PRO A 60 1.02 1.97 -3.63
CA PRO A 60 0.37 2.55 -2.47
C PRO A 60 0.98 3.89 -2.04
N ASN A 61 0.17 4.79 -1.48
CA ASN A 61 0.57 6.14 -1.08
C ASN A 61 1.62 6.21 0.05
N TYR A 62 1.94 5.09 0.69
CA TYR A 62 3.01 4.98 1.68
C TYR A 62 4.40 4.78 1.03
N TYR A 63 4.49 4.65 -0.28
CA TYR A 63 5.76 4.75 -1.00
C TYR A 63 6.17 6.21 -1.24
N ILE A 64 7.48 6.48 -1.20
CA ILE A 64 8.08 7.79 -1.45
C ILE A 64 9.32 7.65 -2.35
N LYS A 65 9.46 8.57 -3.32
CA LYS A 65 10.64 8.61 -4.19
C LYS A 65 11.89 8.93 -3.40
N ARG A 66 13.04 8.41 -3.83
CA ARG A 66 14.33 8.67 -3.16
C ARG A 66 14.64 10.15 -3.01
N LEU A 67 14.35 10.95 -4.03
CA LEU A 67 14.63 12.39 -4.01
C LEU A 67 13.86 13.09 -2.89
N ASP A 68 12.56 12.79 -2.75
CA ASP A 68 11.71 13.44 -1.75
C ASP A 68 12.04 12.95 -0.34
N ALA A 69 12.36 11.67 -0.18
CA ALA A 69 12.86 11.15 1.08
C ALA A 69 14.19 11.84 1.50
N ARG A 70 15.12 12.03 0.57
CA ARG A 70 16.38 12.74 0.84
C ARG A 70 16.15 14.20 1.23
N LYS A 71 15.24 14.90 0.54
CA LYS A 71 14.84 16.27 0.90
C LYS A 71 14.26 16.35 2.31
N ALA A 72 13.53 15.32 2.75
CA ALA A 72 13.00 15.25 4.10
C ALA A 72 14.08 14.95 5.18
N GLY A 73 15.30 14.57 4.79
CA GLY A 73 16.40 14.26 5.72
C GLY A 73 16.81 12.79 5.79
N TRP A 74 16.25 11.93 4.92
CA TRP A 74 16.70 10.54 4.82
C TRP A 74 18.14 10.45 4.31
N LYS A 75 18.96 9.73 5.08
CA LYS A 75 20.36 9.40 4.83
C LYS A 75 20.48 7.87 4.73
N PRO A 76 20.60 7.29 3.52
CA PRO A 76 20.64 5.84 3.34
C PRO A 76 21.69 5.13 4.21
N GLU A 77 22.87 5.73 4.33
CA GLU A 77 24.00 5.24 5.13
C GLU A 77 23.71 5.23 6.64
N LYS A 78 22.70 5.99 7.10
CA LYS A 78 22.25 5.98 8.50
C LYS A 78 21.05 5.07 8.75
N GLY A 79 20.44 4.51 7.70
CA GLY A 79 19.21 3.71 7.84
C GLY A 79 18.04 4.46 8.50
N ASN A 80 18.02 5.80 8.45
CA ASN A 80 17.13 6.62 9.28
C ASN A 80 15.76 6.90 8.66
N LEU A 81 15.31 6.15 7.65
CA LEU A 81 14.06 6.48 6.92
C LEU A 81 12.86 6.52 7.85
N CYS A 82 12.64 5.47 8.65
CA CYS A 82 11.48 5.41 9.56
C CYS A 82 11.53 6.45 10.69
N GLN A 83 12.70 7.00 11.01
CA GLN A 83 12.84 8.09 11.99
C GLN A 83 12.38 9.43 11.40
N ILE A 84 12.73 9.68 10.15
CA ILE A 84 12.46 10.94 9.45
C ILE A 84 11.07 10.95 8.80
N LEU A 85 10.65 9.80 8.29
CA LEU A 85 9.39 9.58 7.59
C LEU A 85 8.73 8.29 8.10
N PRO A 86 8.10 8.33 9.29
CA PRO A 86 7.39 7.18 9.84
C PRO A 86 6.35 6.64 8.86
N GLY A 87 6.34 5.32 8.66
CA GLY A 87 5.38 4.65 7.78
C GLY A 87 5.66 4.81 6.27
N LYS A 88 6.83 5.32 5.87
CA LYS A 88 7.20 5.44 4.46
C LYS A 88 8.22 4.38 4.02
N ILE A 89 8.11 3.96 2.76
CA ILE A 89 9.00 3.00 2.09
C ILE A 89 9.53 3.63 0.79
N ILE A 90 10.76 3.32 0.40
CA ILE A 90 11.33 3.86 -0.85
C ILE A 90 10.69 3.18 -2.07
N GLY A 91 10.21 3.98 -3.03
CA GLY A 91 9.71 3.47 -4.31
C GLY A 91 9.13 4.55 -5.21
N GLY A 92 8.86 4.17 -6.46
CA GLY A 92 8.31 5.07 -7.47
C GLY A 92 9.36 5.75 -8.35
N ASP A 93 10.64 5.39 -8.20
CA ASP A 93 11.70 5.87 -9.08
C ASP A 93 11.74 5.06 -10.39
N ILE A 94 12.28 5.67 -11.45
CA ILE A 94 12.46 5.01 -12.75
C ILE A 94 13.56 3.96 -12.63
N PHE A 95 13.22 2.70 -12.92
CA PHE A 95 14.20 1.65 -13.15
C PHE A 95 14.71 1.72 -14.59
N LYS A 96 16.01 1.96 -14.77
CA LYS A 96 16.58 2.23 -16.10
C LYS A 96 16.81 0.98 -16.95
N ASN A 97 16.71 -0.23 -16.38
CA ASN A 97 17.01 -1.49 -17.06
C ASN A 97 18.34 -1.48 -17.85
N ARG A 98 19.40 -0.90 -17.27
CA ARG A 98 20.67 -0.66 -17.99
C ARG A 98 21.35 -1.95 -18.48
N GLU A 99 21.17 -3.02 -17.72
CA GLU A 99 21.72 -4.34 -18.01
C GLU A 99 20.79 -5.20 -18.88
N ASN A 100 19.64 -4.66 -19.31
CA ASN A 100 18.66 -5.34 -20.17
C ASN A 100 18.21 -6.73 -19.66
N LYS A 101 18.11 -6.91 -18.34
CA LYS A 101 17.74 -8.18 -17.69
C LYS A 101 16.24 -8.49 -17.75
N ILE A 102 15.41 -7.50 -18.06
CA ILE A 102 13.97 -7.65 -18.27
C ILE A 102 13.56 -7.07 -19.64
N PRO A 103 12.42 -7.49 -20.23
CA PRO A 103 12.10 -7.17 -21.62
C PRO A 103 11.90 -5.68 -21.91
N SER A 104 12.64 -5.14 -22.88
CA SER A 104 12.49 -3.77 -23.35
C SER A 104 11.51 -3.68 -24.55
N LYS A 105 10.72 -2.60 -24.59
CA LYS A 105 9.79 -2.28 -25.70
C LYS A 105 9.73 -0.76 -25.86
N LYS A 106 9.58 -0.25 -27.09
CA LYS A 106 9.39 1.19 -27.34
C LYS A 106 8.19 1.70 -26.54
N GLY A 107 8.39 2.77 -25.76
CA GLY A 107 7.37 3.35 -24.88
C GLY A 107 7.18 2.66 -23.54
N ARG A 108 7.84 1.51 -23.29
CA ARG A 108 7.84 0.86 -21.98
C ARG A 108 8.74 1.62 -21.02
N LYS A 109 8.20 1.91 -19.84
CA LYS A 109 8.89 2.52 -18.70
C LYS A 109 8.75 1.58 -17.51
N TRP A 110 9.84 1.44 -16.77
CA TRP A 110 9.89 0.60 -15.58
C TRP A 110 9.97 1.47 -14.32
N THR A 111 9.25 1.09 -13.29
CA THR A 111 9.24 1.71 -11.97
C THR A 111 9.73 0.70 -10.94
N GLU A 112 10.59 1.11 -10.01
CA GLU A 112 11.08 0.26 -8.90
C GLU A 112 10.49 0.68 -7.55
N ALA A 113 10.29 -0.30 -6.66
CA ALA A 113 9.92 -0.08 -5.27
C ALA A 113 10.50 -1.16 -4.35
N ASP A 114 10.82 -0.79 -3.11
CA ASP A 114 11.30 -1.72 -2.08
C ASP A 114 10.19 -2.67 -1.63
N LEU A 115 10.57 -3.94 -1.44
CA LEU A 115 9.76 -4.96 -0.79
C LEU A 115 10.40 -5.36 0.55
N ASN A 116 9.60 -5.96 1.43
CA ASN A 116 10.04 -6.60 2.68
C ASN A 116 10.93 -5.68 3.55
N TYR A 117 10.63 -4.38 3.59
CA TYR A 117 11.39 -3.38 4.33
C TYR A 117 11.06 -3.44 5.82
N LYS A 118 12.10 -3.47 6.68
CA LYS A 118 11.95 -3.65 8.14
C LYS A 118 12.41 -2.45 8.96
N CYS A 119 12.37 -1.25 8.37
CA CYS A 119 13.10 -0.08 8.89
C CYS A 119 14.63 -0.28 8.93
N GLY A 120 15.39 0.79 9.16
CA GLY A 120 16.85 0.72 9.10
C GLY A 120 17.38 0.79 7.67
N MET A 121 18.46 0.04 7.41
CA MET A 121 19.04 -0.07 6.07
C MET A 121 18.07 -0.78 5.11
N ARG A 122 18.11 -0.38 3.83
CA ARG A 122 17.29 -1.02 2.79
C ARG A 122 17.84 -2.41 2.47
N GLY A 123 16.96 -3.40 2.35
CA GLY A 123 17.30 -4.75 1.91
C GLY A 123 17.54 -4.85 0.39
N ALA A 124 17.61 -6.08 -0.11
CA ALA A 124 17.83 -6.39 -1.53
C ALA A 124 16.56 -6.39 -2.39
N ASP A 125 15.42 -6.60 -1.74
CA ASP A 125 14.18 -7.00 -2.41
C ASP A 125 13.48 -5.84 -3.09
N ARG A 126 13.10 -6.01 -4.35
CA ARG A 126 12.41 -4.98 -5.14
C ARG A 126 11.35 -5.58 -6.03
N VAL A 127 10.26 -4.84 -6.20
CA VAL A 127 9.34 -5.00 -7.33
C VAL A 127 9.72 -4.01 -8.43
N ILE A 128 9.69 -4.48 -9.66
CA ILE A 128 9.88 -3.70 -10.87
C ILE A 128 8.65 -3.91 -11.75
N PHE A 129 7.87 -2.86 -11.98
CA PHE A 129 6.64 -2.96 -12.77
C PHE A 129 6.64 -1.97 -13.93
N SER A 130 6.06 -2.37 -15.06
CA SER A 130 5.98 -1.53 -16.24
C SER A 130 4.66 -0.77 -16.32
N ASN A 131 4.68 0.32 -17.07
CA ASN A 131 3.47 1.05 -17.46
C ASN A 131 2.51 0.25 -18.37
N ASP A 132 2.93 -0.91 -18.88
CA ASP A 132 2.13 -1.81 -19.71
C ASP A 132 1.82 -3.16 -19.05
N GLY A 133 1.92 -3.23 -17.71
CA GLY A 133 1.34 -4.32 -16.90
C GLY A 133 2.27 -5.50 -16.58
N LEU A 134 3.54 -5.47 -16.96
CA LEU A 134 4.52 -6.48 -16.56
C LEU A 134 5.00 -6.21 -15.13
N ILE A 135 5.20 -7.28 -14.35
CA ILE A 135 5.72 -7.21 -12.99
C ILE A 135 6.84 -8.23 -12.83
N PHE A 136 7.96 -7.77 -12.29
CA PHE A 136 9.11 -8.58 -11.92
C PHE A 136 9.49 -8.32 -10.47
N VAL A 137 10.09 -9.32 -9.83
CA VAL A 137 10.72 -9.18 -8.52
C VAL A 137 12.18 -9.62 -8.55
N THR A 138 13.00 -9.01 -7.71
CA THR A 138 14.38 -9.40 -7.43
C THR A 138 14.56 -9.47 -5.91
N TYR A 139 15.36 -10.42 -5.44
CA TYR A 139 15.71 -10.60 -4.02
C TYR A 139 17.22 -10.47 -3.79
N ASP A 140 17.95 -10.04 -4.80
CA ASP A 140 19.41 -10.14 -4.86
C ASP A 140 20.07 -8.86 -5.40
N HIS A 141 19.42 -7.71 -5.16
CA HIS A 141 19.86 -6.41 -5.65
C HIS A 141 20.01 -6.38 -7.17
N TYR A 142 18.94 -6.74 -7.90
CA TYR A 142 18.85 -6.64 -9.36
C TYR A 142 19.77 -7.62 -10.11
N LYS A 143 20.30 -8.68 -9.47
CA LYS A 143 21.12 -9.68 -10.15
C LYS A 143 20.27 -10.61 -10.99
N THR A 144 19.17 -11.11 -10.42
CA THR A 144 18.19 -11.96 -11.10
C THR A 144 16.76 -11.42 -10.93
N PHE A 145 15.88 -11.79 -11.85
CA PHE A 145 14.49 -11.35 -11.87
C PHE A 145 13.55 -12.53 -12.08
N GLN A 146 12.42 -12.52 -11.37
CA GLN A 146 11.33 -13.46 -11.54
C GLN A 146 10.07 -12.71 -11.95
N GLN A 147 9.37 -13.19 -12.97
CA GLN A 147 8.09 -12.60 -13.38
C GLN A 147 6.96 -13.01 -12.43
N ARG A 148 5.95 -12.15 -12.27
CA ARG A 148 4.78 -12.32 -11.39
C ARG A 148 3.46 -11.99 -12.08
#